data_AF-A0A6H5I4T1-F1
#
_entry.id   AF-A0A6H5I4T1-F1
#
_cell.length_a   1.000
_cell.length_b   1.000
_cell.length_c   1.000
_cell.angle_alpha   90.00
_cell.angle_beta   90.00
_cell.angle_gamma   90.00
#
_symmetry.space_group_name_H-M   'P 1'
#
loop_
_entity.id
_entity.type
_entity.pdbx_description
1 polymer ?
#
loop_
_entity_poly.entity_id
_entity_poly.type
_entity_poly.pdbx_seq_one_letter_code
_entity_poly.pdbx_strand_id
1 'polypeptide(L)'
;MQRISSWRVNVKEQLKGAAKEVAKTFKGDFRKTELELLSKVLNVDIKPENNDNEATEKESPSLNNKEKMVPELKGHHNPLNILINIPQKECSVNLSTWDKMEKRENELATMTYPQNVFQELIQWTNQGKIWKFPINNEQGMEEEEKVHFSEHIFLEPHLKSWCPKRGPIKHFMELVCVGLSKNHYMTIEEKKGHINWYKEYFEDKRGLLQELGALDDKSIENVTSDKKKQIEA
;
A
#
# COMPACT_ATOMS: atom_id res chain seq x y z
N MET A 1 -45.37 -16.36 23.81
CA MET A 1 -45.20 -15.58 22.56
C MET A 1 -45.88 -14.20 22.54
N GLN A 2 -46.70 -13.80 23.52
CA GLN A 2 -47.47 -12.53 23.46
C GLN A 2 -46.73 -11.24 23.89
N ARG A 3 -45.65 -11.32 24.69
CA ARG A 3 -44.90 -10.11 25.14
C ARG A 3 -44.05 -9.48 24.02
N ILE A 4 -43.53 -10.28 23.10
CA ILE A 4 -42.65 -9.82 22.02
C ILE A 4 -43.46 -9.11 20.91
N SER A 5 -44.68 -9.60 20.63
CA SER A 5 -45.58 -8.94 19.66
C SER A 5 -46.05 -7.58 20.17
N SER A 6 -46.45 -7.47 21.44
CA SER A 6 -46.82 -6.19 22.06
C SER A 6 -45.69 -5.17 22.03
N TRP A 7 -44.45 -5.59 22.35
CA TRP A 7 -43.29 -4.69 22.33
C TRP A 7 -42.94 -4.20 20.92
N ARG A 8 -42.99 -5.07 19.90
CA ARG A 8 -42.80 -4.68 18.49
C ARG A 8 -43.89 -3.72 17.98
N VAL A 9 -45.13 -3.89 18.42
CA VAL A 9 -46.23 -2.99 18.05
C VAL A 9 -46.03 -1.62 18.71
N ASN A 10 -45.64 -1.58 19.98
CA ASN A 10 -45.40 -0.33 20.71
C ASN A 10 -44.23 0.49 20.11
N VAL A 11 -43.13 -0.18 19.75
CA VAL A 11 -41.97 0.48 19.12
C VAL A 11 -42.33 1.06 17.74
N LYS A 12 -43.13 0.34 16.94
CA LYS A 12 -43.59 0.84 15.63
C LYS A 12 -44.48 2.08 15.77
N GLU A 13 -45.36 2.11 16.77
CA GLU A 13 -46.25 3.26 16.98
C GLU A 13 -45.47 4.48 17.48
N GLN A 14 -44.45 4.27 18.34
CA GLN A 14 -43.56 5.35 18.77
C GLN A 14 -42.71 5.90 17.61
N LEU A 15 -42.19 5.03 16.75
CA LEU A 15 -41.41 5.44 15.59
C LEU A 15 -42.25 6.24 14.58
N LYS A 16 -43.51 5.84 14.38
CA LYS A 16 -44.48 6.55 13.54
C LYS A 16 -44.86 7.92 14.12
N GLY A 17 -44.98 8.02 15.45
CA GLY A 17 -45.18 9.29 16.15
C GLY A 17 -44.00 10.24 15.98
N ALA A 18 -42.77 9.75 16.20
CA ALA A 18 -41.54 10.52 16.03
C ALA A 18 -41.37 11.03 14.60
N ALA A 19 -41.61 10.19 13.59
CA ALA A 19 -41.54 10.59 12.18
C ALA A 19 -42.58 11.67 11.81
N LYS A 20 -43.77 11.62 12.40
CA LYS A 20 -44.82 12.63 12.17
C LYS A 20 -44.47 13.98 12.78
N GLU A 21 -43.80 14.00 13.94
CA GLU A 21 -43.32 15.23 14.57
C GLU A 21 -42.14 15.85 13.79
N VAL A 22 -41.22 15.01 13.32
CA VAL A 22 -40.11 15.44 12.45
C VAL A 22 -40.62 16.03 11.13
N ALA A 23 -41.63 15.42 10.52
CA ALA A 23 -42.25 15.93 9.30
C ALA A 23 -42.96 17.29 9.49
N LYS A 24 -43.53 17.54 10.67
CA LYS A 24 -44.13 18.85 11.01
C LYS A 24 -43.06 19.92 11.19
N THR A 25 -41.91 19.58 11.76
CA THR A 25 -40.82 20.56 11.98
C THR A 25 -40.10 20.92 10.68
N PHE A 26 -40.03 20.03 9.69
CA PHE A 26 -39.53 20.39 8.35
C PHE A 26 -40.41 21.41 7.61
N LYS A 27 -41.65 21.63 8.06
CA LYS A 27 -42.53 22.69 7.53
C LYS A 27 -42.16 24.09 8.04
N GLY A 28 -41.20 24.22 8.97
CA GLY A 28 -40.70 25.50 9.49
C GLY A 28 -39.22 25.43 9.91
N ASP A 29 -38.37 26.12 9.14
CA ASP A 29 -36.94 26.40 9.33
C ASP A 29 -35.91 25.30 8.99
N PHE A 30 -35.18 25.54 7.89
CA PHE A 30 -34.12 24.68 7.31
C PHE A 30 -32.74 24.82 7.98
N ARG A 31 -32.64 25.45 9.16
CA ARG A 31 -31.34 25.83 9.75
C ARG A 31 -30.85 24.93 10.90
N LYS A 32 -31.61 23.89 11.26
CA LYS A 32 -31.20 22.96 12.33
C LYS A 32 -30.40 21.82 11.73
N THR A 33 -29.17 21.68 12.21
CA THR A 33 -28.17 20.76 11.70
C THR A 33 -28.53 19.30 12.01
N GLU A 34 -28.18 18.41 11.09
CA GLU A 34 -28.51 16.97 11.11
C GLU A 34 -28.15 16.27 12.43
N LEU A 35 -27.13 16.79 13.13
CA LEU A 35 -26.66 16.29 14.42
C LEU A 35 -27.64 16.57 15.57
N GLU A 36 -28.31 17.73 15.59
CA GLU A 36 -29.35 18.03 16.60
C GLU A 36 -30.59 17.15 16.41
N LEU A 37 -30.89 16.77 15.15
CA LEU A 37 -31.99 15.87 14.84
C LEU A 37 -31.65 14.42 15.22
N LEU A 38 -30.41 13.99 14.97
CA LEU A 38 -29.94 12.66 15.34
C LEU A 38 -29.86 12.46 16.85
N SER A 39 -29.42 13.46 17.62
CA SER A 39 -29.39 13.39 19.09
C SER A 39 -30.80 13.27 19.70
N LYS A 40 -31.78 13.96 19.12
CA LYS A 40 -33.20 13.89 19.54
C LYS A 40 -33.83 12.52 19.29
N VAL A 41 -33.48 11.87 18.17
CA VAL A 41 -33.99 10.53 17.80
C VAL A 41 -33.32 9.42 18.63
N LEU A 42 -32.03 9.57 18.91
CA LEU A 42 -31.25 8.59 19.67
C LEU A 42 -31.33 8.79 21.20
N ASN A 43 -31.91 9.90 21.67
CA ASN A 43 -32.06 10.28 23.07
C ASN A 43 -30.71 10.28 23.83
N VAL A 44 -29.69 10.84 23.20
CA VAL A 44 -28.34 11.02 23.75
C VAL A 44 -28.06 12.52 23.82
N ASP A 45 -27.89 13.07 25.02
CA ASP A 45 -27.52 14.47 25.21
C ASP A 45 -26.03 14.66 24.87
N ILE A 46 -25.75 15.21 23.69
CA ILE A 46 -24.40 15.60 23.28
C ILE A 46 -24.31 17.13 23.43
N LYS A 47 -23.53 17.61 24.40
CA LYS A 47 -23.18 19.03 24.51
C LYS A 47 -22.10 19.37 23.47
N PRO A 48 -22.26 20.41 22.65
CA PRO A 48 -21.20 20.87 21.76
C PRO A 48 -20.22 21.80 22.51
N GLU A 49 -18.95 21.40 22.62
CA GLU A 49 -17.85 22.29 22.98
C GLU A 49 -17.24 22.87 21.70
N ASN A 50 -17.28 24.20 21.56
CA ASN A 50 -16.54 24.94 20.55
C ASN A 50 -15.19 25.39 21.15
N ASN A 51 -14.10 25.09 20.44
CA ASN A 51 -12.76 25.61 20.73
C ASN A 51 -12.59 27.00 20.11
N ASP A 52 -12.25 27.99 20.95
CA ASP A 52 -11.42 29.13 20.56
C ASP A 52 -10.21 29.18 21.51
N ASN A 53 -9.05 29.49 20.94
CA ASN A 53 -7.71 29.20 21.43
C ASN A 53 -7.20 30.13 22.56
N GLU A 54 -6.13 29.66 23.21
CA GLU A 54 -5.00 30.41 23.82
C GLU A 54 -4.80 30.20 25.35
N ALA A 55 -3.54 29.92 25.68
CA ALA A 55 -3.06 29.28 26.89
C ALA A 55 -3.31 30.08 28.19
N THR A 56 -3.71 29.39 29.26
CA THR A 56 -3.14 29.53 30.61
C THR A 56 -3.53 28.33 31.46
N GLU A 57 -2.53 27.67 32.04
CA GLU A 57 -2.70 26.59 33.02
C GLU A 57 -3.55 27.07 34.20
N LYS A 58 -4.59 26.30 34.56
CA LYS A 58 -5.15 26.23 35.92
C LYS A 58 -6.17 25.09 36.06
N GLU A 59 -5.73 24.11 36.86
CA GLU A 59 -6.47 23.28 37.82
C GLU A 59 -7.79 22.58 37.40
N SER A 60 -7.75 21.25 37.51
CA SER A 60 -8.86 20.32 37.36
C SER A 60 -9.97 20.57 38.39
N PRO A 61 -11.27 20.57 38.02
CA PRO A 61 -12.35 20.57 39.00
C PRO A 61 -12.54 19.17 39.59
N SER A 62 -12.35 19.06 40.90
CA SER A 62 -12.71 17.88 41.67
C SER A 62 -14.23 17.66 41.65
N LEU A 63 -14.67 16.47 41.23
CA LEU A 63 -16.00 15.94 41.53
C LEU A 63 -15.87 14.90 42.62
N ASN A 64 -16.00 15.37 43.85
CA ASN A 64 -16.31 14.55 45.02
C ASN A 64 -17.64 13.85 44.77
N ASN A 65 -17.63 12.52 44.68
CA ASN A 65 -18.71 11.69 45.20
C ASN A 65 -18.10 10.39 45.72
N LYS A 66 -18.10 10.27 47.05
CA LYS A 66 -17.70 9.07 47.79
C LYS A 66 -18.87 8.09 47.78
N GLU A 67 -18.77 7.03 46.99
CA GLU A 67 -19.38 5.75 47.35
C GLU A 67 -18.34 4.64 47.17
N LYS A 68 -17.94 4.07 48.30
CA LYS A 68 -16.98 2.97 48.42
C LYS A 68 -17.72 1.66 48.21
N MET A 69 -17.26 0.81 47.27
CA MET A 69 -17.12 -0.64 47.46
C MET A 69 -16.59 -1.30 46.18
N VAL A 70 -15.28 -1.25 45.99
CA VAL A 70 -14.51 -2.29 45.32
C VAL A 70 -13.25 -2.48 46.18
N PRO A 71 -12.89 -3.69 46.63
CA PRO A 71 -11.61 -3.88 47.29
C PRO A 71 -10.52 -3.54 46.27
N GLU A 72 -9.78 -2.45 46.51
CA GLU A 72 -8.62 -2.09 45.71
C GLU A 72 -7.65 -3.28 45.73
N LEU A 73 -7.51 -3.96 44.58
CA LEU A 73 -6.61 -5.08 44.35
C LEU A 73 -5.14 -4.62 44.26
N LYS A 74 -4.75 -3.70 45.16
CA LYS A 74 -3.37 -3.41 45.52
C LYS A 74 -3.16 -4.03 46.88
N GLY A 75 -2.84 -5.33 46.87
CA GLY A 75 -2.70 -6.13 48.08
C GLY A 75 -1.76 -5.48 49.09
N HIS A 76 -2.04 -5.74 50.38
CA HIS A 76 -1.36 -5.24 51.58
C HIS A 76 0.10 -5.75 51.74
N HIS A 77 0.88 -5.84 50.67
CA HIS A 77 2.27 -6.26 50.73
C HIS A 77 3.17 -5.13 50.23
N ASN A 78 4.23 -4.87 51.00
CA ASN A 78 5.26 -3.94 50.60
C ASN A 78 5.82 -4.39 49.24
N PRO A 79 5.92 -3.50 48.23
CA PRO A 79 6.53 -3.86 46.96
C PRO A 79 7.96 -4.34 47.23
N LEU A 80 8.39 -5.37 46.51
CA LEU A 80 9.66 -6.03 46.80
C LEU A 80 10.89 -5.12 46.56
N ASN A 81 10.74 -3.91 46.00
CA ASN A 81 11.81 -2.89 45.86
C ASN A 81 13.14 -3.42 45.28
N ILE A 82 13.13 -4.57 44.59
CA ILE A 82 14.32 -5.18 43.97
C ILE A 82 14.67 -4.45 42.66
N LEU A 83 13.68 -3.86 41.98
CA LEU A 83 13.83 -3.17 40.70
C LEU A 83 13.57 -1.67 40.89
N ILE A 84 14.54 -0.96 41.46
CA ILE A 84 14.50 0.49 41.62
C ILE A 84 15.32 1.12 40.49
N ASN A 85 14.69 2.02 39.73
CA ASN A 85 15.33 2.91 38.76
C ASN A 85 16.24 2.20 37.73
N ILE A 86 15.65 1.32 36.92
CA ILE A 86 16.35 0.64 35.82
C ILE A 86 16.69 1.69 34.75
N PRO A 87 17.98 1.95 34.44
CA PRO A 87 18.34 2.83 33.33
C PRO A 87 17.88 2.19 32.02
N GLN A 88 17.27 2.98 31.12
CA GLN A 88 16.91 2.51 29.78
C GLN A 88 18.20 2.11 29.03
N LYS A 89 18.48 0.81 28.97
CA LYS A 89 19.61 0.26 28.22
C LYS A 89 19.10 -0.15 26.85
N GLU A 90 19.54 0.54 25.81
CA GLU A 90 19.33 0.06 24.44
C GLU A 90 20.18 -1.20 24.24
N CYS A 91 19.51 -2.33 24.01
CA CYS A 91 20.18 -3.57 23.63
C CYS A 91 20.79 -3.41 22.23
N SER A 92 22.11 -3.51 22.11
CA SER A 92 22.86 -3.31 20.87
C SER A 92 22.69 -4.43 19.82
N VAL A 93 21.94 -5.48 20.15
CA VAL A 93 21.67 -6.63 19.27
C VAL A 93 20.17 -6.71 19.05
N ASN A 94 19.71 -6.30 17.87
CA ASN A 94 18.34 -6.53 17.42
C ASN A 94 18.22 -7.98 16.93
N LEU A 95 17.42 -8.80 17.61
CA LEU A 95 17.13 -10.15 17.15
C LEU A 95 15.81 -10.14 16.38
N SER A 96 15.86 -9.74 15.11
CA SER A 96 14.70 -9.61 14.22
C SER A 96 13.75 -10.83 14.22
N THR A 97 14.26 -12.05 14.39
CA THR A 97 13.43 -13.26 14.44
C THR A 97 12.57 -13.32 15.69
N TRP A 98 13.12 -12.99 16.87
CA TRP A 98 12.37 -12.99 18.13
C TRP A 98 11.32 -11.87 18.14
N ASP A 99 11.68 -10.68 17.65
CA ASP A 99 10.73 -9.57 17.51
C ASP A 99 9.54 -9.95 16.61
N LYS A 100 9.80 -10.66 15.50
CA LYS A 100 8.74 -11.17 14.61
C LYS A 100 7.86 -12.21 15.30
N MET A 101 8.43 -13.09 16.10
CA MET A 101 7.68 -14.12 16.84
C MET A 101 6.81 -13.49 17.92
N GLU A 102 7.36 -12.57 18.72
CA GLU A 102 6.62 -11.82 19.73
C GLU A 102 5.45 -11.05 19.10
N LYS A 103 5.71 -10.32 18.00
CA LYS A 103 4.67 -9.60 17.27
C LYS A 103 3.56 -10.54 16.80
N ARG A 104 3.92 -11.70 16.25
CA ARG A 104 2.96 -12.72 15.81
C ARG A 104 2.13 -13.26 16.98
N GLU A 105 2.74 -13.57 18.11
CA GLU A 105 2.02 -14.05 19.30
C GLU A 105 1.06 -12.99 19.84
N ASN A 106 1.49 -11.73 19.88
CA ASN A 106 0.64 -10.61 20.28
C ASN A 106 -0.54 -10.40 19.32
N GLU A 107 -0.30 -10.52 18.00
CA GLU A 107 -1.35 -10.51 16.99
C GLU A 107 -2.35 -11.65 17.23
N LEU A 108 -1.88 -12.89 17.42
CA LEU A 108 -2.73 -14.06 17.70
C LEU A 108 -3.54 -13.91 18.99
N ALA A 109 -2.95 -13.35 20.04
CA ALA A 109 -3.63 -13.06 21.30
C ALA A 109 -4.76 -12.02 21.13
N THR A 110 -4.60 -11.11 20.17
CA THR A 110 -5.58 -10.07 19.84
C THR A 110 -6.60 -10.52 18.79
N MET A 111 -6.31 -11.57 18.03
CA MET A 111 -7.21 -12.09 16.98
C MET A 111 -8.45 -12.76 17.59
N THR A 112 -9.55 -12.02 17.62
CA THR A 112 -10.90 -12.56 17.90
C THR A 112 -11.61 -12.98 16.62
N TYR A 113 -12.67 -13.81 16.73
CA TYR A 113 -13.56 -14.08 15.61
C TYR A 113 -14.18 -12.78 15.06
N PRO A 114 -14.27 -12.57 13.74
CA PRO A 114 -14.83 -11.34 13.17
C PRO A 114 -16.28 -11.16 13.61
N GLN A 115 -16.56 -10.04 14.27
CA GLN A 115 -17.91 -9.75 14.79
C GLN A 115 -18.82 -9.13 13.73
N ASN A 116 -18.24 -8.58 12.66
CA ASN A 116 -18.92 -7.85 11.61
C ASN A 116 -18.37 -8.23 10.24
N VAL A 117 -19.21 -8.14 9.21
CA VAL A 117 -18.85 -8.34 7.79
C VAL A 117 -17.71 -7.42 7.38
N PHE A 118 -17.66 -6.18 7.86
CA PHE A 118 -16.54 -5.28 7.56
C PHE A 118 -15.20 -5.81 8.07
N GLN A 119 -15.18 -6.47 9.23
CA GLN A 119 -13.97 -7.07 9.78
C GLN A 119 -13.50 -8.27 8.94
N GLU A 120 -14.45 -9.07 8.43
CA GLU A 120 -14.17 -10.15 7.49
C GLU A 120 -13.61 -9.60 6.16
N LEU A 121 -14.19 -8.53 5.61
CA LEU A 121 -13.69 -7.86 4.41
C LEU A 121 -12.27 -7.31 4.62
N ILE A 122 -11.98 -6.71 5.78
CA ILE A 122 -10.62 -6.25 6.13
C ILE A 122 -9.67 -7.46 6.17
N GLN A 123 -10.07 -8.56 6.82
CA GLN A 123 -9.27 -9.77 6.88
C GLN A 123 -8.99 -10.35 5.48
N TRP A 124 -9.99 -10.42 4.62
CA TRP A 124 -9.84 -10.89 3.23
C TRP A 124 -9.01 -9.94 2.37
N THR A 125 -9.10 -8.62 2.62
CA THR A 125 -8.27 -7.60 1.96
C THR A 125 -6.80 -7.77 2.37
N ASN A 126 -6.53 -7.96 3.67
CA ASN A 126 -5.18 -8.23 4.19
C ASN A 126 -4.61 -9.55 3.67
N GLN A 127 -5.46 -10.55 3.43
CA GLN A 127 -5.10 -11.83 2.81
C GLN A 127 -4.94 -11.75 1.28
N GLY A 128 -5.32 -10.65 0.64
CA GLY A 128 -5.27 -10.49 -0.82
C GLY A 128 -6.36 -11.28 -1.58
N LYS A 129 -7.43 -11.71 -0.92
CA LYS A 129 -8.57 -12.41 -1.55
C LYS A 129 -9.52 -11.47 -2.29
N ILE A 130 -9.64 -10.25 -1.79
CA ILE A 130 -10.44 -9.18 -2.40
C ILE A 130 -9.49 -8.20 -3.08
N TRP A 131 -9.95 -7.57 -4.16
CA TRP A 131 -9.26 -6.45 -4.79
C TRP A 131 -9.07 -5.28 -3.84
N LYS A 132 -7.94 -4.58 -4.00
CA LYS A 132 -7.68 -3.36 -3.22
C LYS A 132 -8.47 -2.21 -3.86
N PHE A 133 -9.09 -1.40 -3.02
CA PHE A 133 -9.81 -0.20 -3.47
C PHE A 133 -8.94 1.06 -3.27
N PRO A 134 -9.03 2.06 -4.16
CA PRO A 134 -9.80 2.06 -5.42
C PRO A 134 -9.24 1.06 -6.44
N ILE A 135 -10.13 0.51 -7.29
CA ILE A 135 -9.76 -0.53 -8.27
C ILE A 135 -8.73 0.07 -9.24
N ASN A 136 -7.53 -0.53 -9.26
CA ASN A 136 -6.50 -0.24 -10.25
C ASN A 136 -6.33 -1.48 -11.13
N ASN A 137 -6.42 -1.32 -12.46
CA ASN A 137 -6.29 -2.41 -13.42
C ASN A 137 -4.86 -2.97 -13.50
N GLU A 138 -3.87 -2.21 -13.05
CA GLU A 138 -2.45 -2.60 -13.04
C GLU A 138 -2.04 -3.31 -11.74
N GLN A 139 -3.00 -3.66 -10.87
CA GLN A 139 -2.73 -4.42 -9.65
C GLN A 139 -2.10 -5.78 -9.99
N GLY A 140 -0.88 -6.00 -9.47
CA GLY A 140 -0.11 -7.22 -9.71
C GLY A 140 1.01 -7.08 -10.75
N MET A 141 1.16 -5.91 -11.39
CA MET A 141 2.26 -5.60 -12.33
C MET A 141 3.36 -4.72 -11.69
N GLU A 142 3.66 -4.97 -10.42
CA GLU A 142 4.55 -4.12 -9.60
C GLU A 142 6.00 -4.06 -10.12
N GLU A 143 6.48 -5.15 -10.73
CA GLU A 143 7.84 -5.24 -11.29
C GLU A 143 8.02 -4.28 -12.47
N GLU A 144 7.02 -4.19 -13.35
CA GLU A 144 7.05 -3.32 -14.52
C GLU A 144 6.69 -1.87 -14.19
N GLU A 145 5.85 -1.63 -13.18
CA GLU A 145 5.56 -0.28 -12.67
C GLU A 145 6.83 0.42 -12.20
N LYS A 146 7.78 -0.34 -11.65
CA LYS A 146 9.07 0.20 -11.23
C LYS A 146 9.92 0.71 -12.39
N VAL A 147 9.70 0.20 -13.60
CA VAL A 147 10.56 0.52 -14.74
C VAL A 147 10.01 1.69 -15.54
N HIS A 148 10.92 2.61 -15.88
CA HIS A 148 10.58 3.79 -16.65
C HIS A 148 10.29 3.43 -18.12
N PHE A 149 9.33 4.14 -18.74
CA PHE A 149 8.93 3.90 -20.13
C PHE A 149 10.11 3.99 -21.12
N SER A 150 11.13 4.80 -20.81
CA SER A 150 12.31 4.97 -21.67
C SER A 150 13.06 3.66 -21.91
N GLU A 151 13.06 2.75 -20.95
CA GLU A 151 13.72 1.44 -21.08
C GLU A 151 12.98 0.51 -22.06
N HIS A 152 11.65 0.64 -22.14
CA HIS A 152 10.83 -0.12 -23.09
C HIS A 152 10.96 0.39 -24.53
N ILE A 153 11.20 1.69 -24.70
CA ILE A 153 11.26 2.34 -26.02
C ILE A 153 12.69 2.34 -26.57
N PHE A 154 13.68 2.71 -25.75
CA PHE A 154 15.05 2.91 -26.19
C PHE A 154 15.89 1.64 -25.97
N LEU A 155 15.76 0.69 -26.88
CA LEU A 155 16.52 -0.57 -26.85
C LEU A 155 17.88 -0.48 -27.57
N GLU A 156 18.10 0.59 -28.34
CA GLU A 156 19.34 0.83 -29.09
C GLU A 156 20.64 0.77 -28.27
N PRO A 157 20.70 1.20 -26.98
CA PRO A 157 21.91 1.09 -26.19
C PRO A 157 22.42 -0.36 -26.06
N HIS A 158 21.51 -1.34 -26.02
CA HIS A 158 21.87 -2.75 -25.92
C HIS A 158 22.49 -3.30 -27.21
N LEU A 159 22.17 -2.72 -28.37
CA LEU A 159 22.69 -3.14 -29.68
C LEU A 159 24.14 -2.71 -29.93
N LYS A 160 24.57 -1.59 -29.33
CA LYS A 160 25.92 -1.02 -29.54
C LYS A 160 27.06 -1.98 -29.14
N SER A 161 26.76 -2.98 -28.32
CA SER A 161 27.75 -3.94 -27.81
C SER A 161 28.31 -4.88 -28.88
N TRP A 162 27.50 -5.31 -29.85
CA TRP A 162 27.91 -6.34 -30.84
C TRP A 162 27.53 -6.00 -32.29
N CYS A 163 26.58 -5.09 -32.52
CA CYS A 163 26.09 -4.79 -33.86
C CYS A 163 27.01 -3.81 -34.62
N PRO A 164 27.32 -4.06 -35.91
CA PRO A 164 28.09 -3.11 -36.74
C PRO A 164 27.43 -1.74 -36.85
N LYS A 165 28.23 -0.65 -36.90
CA LYS A 165 27.72 0.75 -36.96
C LYS A 165 26.91 1.05 -38.25
N ARG A 166 27.17 0.33 -39.33
CA ARG A 166 26.51 0.44 -40.65
C ARG A 166 26.40 -0.96 -41.26
N GLY A 167 25.31 -1.22 -41.98
CA GLY A 167 25.11 -2.45 -42.74
C GLY A 167 23.67 -2.98 -42.70
N PRO A 168 23.36 -4.03 -43.48
CA PRO A 168 22.04 -4.66 -43.50
C PRO A 168 21.62 -5.24 -42.14
N ILE A 169 22.58 -5.79 -41.39
CA ILE A 169 22.33 -6.34 -40.05
C ILE A 169 21.83 -5.24 -39.10
N LYS A 170 22.44 -4.06 -39.16
CA LYS A 170 22.00 -2.93 -38.33
C LYS A 170 20.60 -2.48 -38.72
N HIS A 171 20.32 -2.33 -40.01
CA HIS A 171 18.99 -1.94 -40.48
C HIS A 171 17.92 -2.95 -40.04
N PHE A 172 18.23 -4.25 -40.12
CA PHE A 172 17.34 -5.30 -39.62
C PHE A 172 17.13 -5.19 -38.10
N MET A 173 18.21 -5.01 -37.32
CA MET A 173 18.12 -4.90 -35.87
C MET A 173 17.41 -3.61 -35.41
N GLU A 174 17.51 -2.52 -36.16
CA GLU A 174 16.71 -1.31 -35.95
C GLU A 174 15.21 -1.62 -36.09
N LEU A 175 14.81 -2.39 -37.12
CA LEU A 175 13.42 -2.82 -37.29
C LEU A 175 12.95 -3.73 -36.14
N VAL A 176 13.81 -4.66 -35.69
CA VAL A 176 13.52 -5.49 -34.51
C VAL A 176 13.29 -4.62 -33.27
N CYS A 177 14.16 -3.62 -33.03
CA CYS A 177 13.99 -2.69 -31.91
C CYS A 177 12.69 -1.90 -32.01
N VAL A 178 12.36 -1.39 -33.20
CA VAL A 178 11.09 -0.68 -33.44
C VAL A 178 9.90 -1.62 -33.19
N GLY A 179 9.97 -2.89 -33.60
CA GLY A 179 8.95 -3.89 -33.30
C GLY A 179 8.78 -4.15 -31.80
N LEU A 180 9.89 -4.37 -31.08
CA LEU A 180 9.90 -4.59 -29.64
C LEU A 180 9.41 -3.36 -28.85
N SER A 181 9.74 -2.15 -29.30
CA SER A 181 9.30 -0.91 -28.65
C SER A 181 7.78 -0.71 -28.68
N LYS A 182 7.11 -1.22 -29.72
CA LYS A 182 5.66 -1.14 -29.89
C LYS A 182 4.89 -2.26 -29.18
N ASN A 183 5.61 -3.20 -28.56
CA ASN A 183 4.98 -4.32 -27.85
C ASN A 183 4.74 -3.96 -26.37
N HIS A 184 3.47 -4.00 -25.97
CA HIS A 184 2.99 -3.74 -24.61
C HIS A 184 2.86 -5.01 -23.76
N TYR A 185 2.96 -6.19 -24.36
CA TYR A 185 2.75 -7.48 -23.70
C TYR A 185 4.04 -8.15 -23.22
N MET A 186 5.20 -7.60 -23.59
CA MET A 186 6.51 -8.15 -23.24
C MET A 186 7.19 -7.31 -22.18
N THR A 187 7.79 -7.98 -21.20
CA THR A 187 8.64 -7.38 -20.18
C THR A 187 9.95 -6.88 -20.77
N ILE A 188 10.66 -6.01 -20.06
CA ILE A 188 11.99 -5.55 -20.51
C ILE A 188 12.99 -6.71 -20.57
N GLU A 189 12.90 -7.62 -19.62
CA GLU A 189 13.79 -8.79 -19.55
C GLU A 189 13.60 -9.69 -20.77
N GLU A 190 12.36 -9.94 -21.18
CA GLU A 190 12.04 -10.66 -22.41
C GLU A 190 12.58 -9.94 -23.65
N LYS A 191 12.40 -8.61 -23.75
CA LYS A 191 12.94 -7.81 -24.86
C LYS A 191 14.46 -7.90 -24.96
N LYS A 192 15.15 -7.84 -23.81
CA LYS A 192 16.61 -8.03 -23.74
C LYS A 192 17.01 -9.45 -24.13
N GLY A 193 16.24 -10.46 -23.70
CA GLY A 193 16.41 -11.86 -24.12
C GLY A 193 16.31 -12.03 -25.63
N HIS A 194 15.32 -11.41 -26.28
CA HIS A 194 15.18 -11.42 -27.74
C HIS A 194 16.40 -10.83 -28.46
N ILE A 195 16.95 -9.71 -27.96
CA ILE A 195 18.15 -9.09 -28.54
C ILE A 195 19.38 -9.99 -28.37
N ASN A 196 19.52 -10.62 -27.19
CA ASN A 196 20.62 -11.56 -26.93
C ASN A 196 20.54 -12.81 -27.80
N TRP A 197 19.33 -13.31 -28.06
CA TRP A 197 19.15 -14.43 -28.98
C TRP A 197 19.67 -14.11 -30.40
N TYR A 198 19.39 -12.91 -30.91
CA TYR A 198 19.94 -12.49 -32.21
C TYR A 198 21.46 -12.42 -32.21
N LYS A 199 22.05 -11.96 -31.11
CA LYS A 199 23.51 -11.91 -30.96
C LYS A 199 24.12 -13.31 -31.14
N GLU A 200 23.63 -14.29 -30.38
CA GLU A 200 24.09 -15.68 -30.45
C GLU A 200 23.86 -16.27 -31.85
N TYR A 201 22.70 -16.01 -32.44
CA TYR A 201 22.37 -16.46 -33.80
C TYR A 201 23.36 -15.95 -34.86
N PHE A 202 23.75 -14.67 -34.79
CA PHE A 202 24.71 -14.11 -35.75
C PHE A 202 26.16 -14.56 -35.47
N GLU A 203 26.50 -14.87 -34.22
CA GLU A 203 27.78 -15.49 -33.87
C GLU A 203 27.89 -16.89 -34.49
N ASP A 204 26.84 -17.70 -34.38
CA ASP A 204 26.78 -19.05 -34.98
C ASP A 204 26.84 -19.02 -36.52
N LYS A 205 26.26 -18.00 -37.16
CA LYS A 205 26.19 -17.86 -38.63
C LYS A 205 27.25 -16.94 -39.22
N ARG A 206 28.30 -16.62 -38.46
CA ARG A 206 29.35 -15.69 -38.88
C ARG A 206 30.02 -16.08 -40.22
N GLY A 207 30.24 -17.36 -40.47
CA GLY A 207 30.81 -17.86 -41.74
C GLY A 207 29.97 -17.47 -42.96
N LEU A 208 28.65 -17.68 -42.89
CA LEU A 208 27.71 -17.30 -43.95
C LEU A 208 27.65 -15.78 -44.14
N LEU A 209 27.70 -15.03 -43.05
CA LEU A 209 27.67 -13.56 -43.11
C LEU A 209 28.93 -12.99 -43.79
N GLN A 210 30.07 -13.67 -43.63
CA GLN A 210 31.31 -13.31 -44.30
C GLN A 210 31.25 -13.63 -45.81
N GLU A 211 30.71 -14.79 -46.18
CA GLU A 211 30.48 -15.15 -47.60
C GLU A 211 29.54 -14.17 -48.30
N LEU A 212 28.51 -13.68 -47.60
CA LEU A 212 27.55 -12.72 -48.12
C LEU A 212 28.05 -11.27 -48.12
N GLY A 213 29.24 -11.00 -47.56
CA GLY A 213 29.78 -9.65 -47.41
C GLY A 213 28.94 -8.74 -46.50
N ALA A 214 28.11 -9.31 -45.62
CA ALA A 214 27.25 -8.56 -44.71
C ALA A 214 28.01 -8.05 -43.46
N LEU A 215 29.19 -8.62 -43.20
CA LEU A 215 30.14 -8.17 -42.18
C LEU A 215 31.30 -7.45 -42.88
N ASP A 216 31.28 -6.11 -42.88
CA ASP A 216 32.45 -5.34 -43.30
C ASP A 216 33.56 -5.48 -42.24
N ASP A 217 34.69 -6.08 -42.61
CA ASP A 217 35.90 -6.19 -41.77
C ASP A 217 36.38 -4.83 -41.22
N LYS A 218 36.01 -3.73 -41.90
CA LYS A 218 36.36 -2.34 -41.53
C LYS A 218 35.62 -1.80 -40.30
N SER A 219 34.56 -2.46 -39.83
CA SER A 219 33.79 -2.00 -38.68
C SER A 219 34.46 -2.32 -37.33
N ILE A 220 35.35 -3.31 -37.28
CA ILE A 220 36.05 -3.75 -36.07
C ILE A 220 37.24 -2.84 -35.74
N GLU A 221 37.95 -2.29 -36.73
CA GLU A 221 39.11 -1.38 -36.55
C GLU A 221 38.73 -0.03 -35.91
N ASN A 222 37.46 0.38 -36.01
CA ASN A 222 36.98 1.63 -35.43
C ASN A 222 36.71 1.51 -33.92
N VAL A 223 36.54 0.30 -33.37
CA VAL A 223 36.34 0.10 -31.92
C VAL A 223 37.68 0.04 -31.18
N THR A 224 38.73 -0.45 -31.83
CA THR A 224 40.09 -0.51 -31.28
C THR A 224 40.82 0.84 -31.30
N SER A 225 40.53 1.70 -32.28
CA SER A 225 41.08 3.06 -32.36
C SER A 225 40.47 4.04 -31.36
N ASP A 226 39.17 3.92 -31.06
CA ASP A 226 38.50 4.76 -30.04
C ASP A 226 38.99 4.45 -28.61
N LYS A 227 39.40 3.20 -28.32
CA LYS A 227 40.00 2.82 -27.02
C LYS A 227 41.42 3.36 -26.82
N LYS A 228 42.22 3.55 -27.89
CA LYS A 228 43.57 4.13 -27.76
C LYS A 228 43.55 5.62 -27.42
N LYS A 229 42.59 6.38 -27.94
CA LYS A 229 42.48 7.83 -27.68
C LYS A 229 42.05 8.19 -26.26
N GLN A 230 41.40 7.29 -25.53
CA GLN A 230 41.01 7.51 -24.13
C GLN A 230 42.11 7.20 -23.10
N ILE A 231 43.21 6.57 -23.51
CA ILE A 231 44.34 6.23 -22.63
C ILE A 231 45.47 7.27 -22.78
N GLU A 232 45.48 8.07 -23.84
CA GLU A 232 46.49 9.11 -24.13
C GLU A 232 46.05 10.54 -23.76
N ALA A 233 44.98 10.71 -22.96
CA ALA A 233 44.50 12.01 -22.47
C ALA A 233 44.46 12.07 -20.94
#